data_AF-A0A9W4TQH5-F1
#
_entry.id   AF-A0A9W4TQH5-F1
#
_cell.length_a   1.000
_cell.length_b   1.000
_cell.length_c   1.000
_cell.angle_alpha   90.00
_cell.angle_beta   90.00
_cell.angle_gamma   90.00
#
_symmetry.space_group_name_H-M   'P 1'
#
loop_
_entity.id
_entity.type
_entity.pdbx_description
1 polymer ?
#
loop_
_entity_poly.entity_id
_entity_poly.type
_entity_poly.pdbx_seq_one_letter_code
_entity_poly.pdbx_strand_id
1 'polypeptide(L)'
;MIPYFQSILQYLPQSTNGGKLPYWLLLISIVSIFNSFQSYCNLDLTKRVYEQNPSQVTNLSARTFGTWTLITSIVRFYGAFYLYNKPIYELVQFTYLIAAWHFFSEWLIFKTCKLGKGLAGPLIVSSISLTWMYLYKDDYVL
;
A
#
# COMPACT_ATOMS: atom_id res chain seq x y z
N MET A 1 -13.37 -24.90 18.55
CA MET A 1 -12.65 -23.67 18.11
C MET A 1 -11.70 -23.29 19.25
N ILE A 2 -10.40 -23.15 19.00
CA ILE A 2 -9.39 -22.98 20.06
C ILE A 2 -9.56 -21.59 20.70
N PRO A 3 -9.64 -21.45 22.04
CA PRO A 3 -9.94 -20.18 22.72
C PRO A 3 -8.97 -19.02 22.37
N TYR A 4 -7.72 -19.33 22.03
CA TYR A 4 -6.74 -18.35 21.53
C TYR A 4 -7.12 -17.68 20.20
N PHE A 5 -7.95 -18.32 19.38
CA PHE A 5 -8.36 -17.74 18.10
C PHE A 5 -9.34 -16.57 18.31
N GLN A 6 -10.24 -16.70 19.28
CA GLN A 6 -11.23 -15.67 19.64
C GLN A 6 -10.55 -14.38 20.15
N SER A 7 -9.45 -14.51 20.91
CA SER A 7 -8.71 -13.36 21.43
C SER A 7 -7.89 -12.60 20.39
N ILE A 8 -7.67 -13.17 19.20
CA ILE A 8 -7.01 -12.47 18.08
C ILE A 8 -8.04 -11.71 17.25
N LEU A 9 -9.24 -12.27 17.08
CA LEU A 9 -10.30 -11.65 16.28
C LEU A 9 -10.72 -10.26 16.79
N GLN A 10 -10.65 -10.02 18.10
CA GLN A 10 -10.95 -8.70 18.69
C GLN A 10 -9.97 -7.58 18.26
N TYR A 11 -8.77 -7.94 17.82
CA TYR A 11 -7.76 -6.97 17.35
C TYR A 11 -7.80 -6.77 15.82
N LEU A 12 -8.62 -7.54 15.10
CA LEU A 12 -8.80 -7.34 13.68
C LEU A 12 -9.77 -6.18 13.41
N PRO A 13 -9.64 -5.51 12.27
CA PRO A 13 -10.59 -4.49 11.85
C PRO A 13 -12.02 -5.04 11.83
N GLN A 14 -12.95 -4.24 12.35
CA GLN A 14 -14.35 -4.58 12.29
C GLN A 14 -14.89 -4.22 10.89
N SER A 15 -15.35 -5.24 10.17
CA SER A 15 -16.08 -5.08 8.93
C SER A 15 -17.54 -4.79 9.25
N THR A 16 -17.88 -3.51 9.43
CA THR A 16 -19.27 -3.06 9.46
C THR A 16 -19.83 -3.19 8.03
N ASN A 17 -21.01 -3.78 7.88
CA ASN A 17 -21.68 -4.02 6.58
C ASN A 17 -21.02 -5.08 5.65
N GLY A 18 -20.13 -5.94 6.16
CA GLY A 18 -19.58 -7.07 5.39
C GLY A 18 -18.50 -6.73 4.35
N GLY A 19 -18.10 -5.46 4.25
CA GLY A 19 -17.03 -5.02 3.37
C GLY A 19 -15.65 -5.54 3.80
N LYS A 20 -14.92 -6.22 2.91
CA LYS A 20 -13.62 -6.86 3.22
C LYS A 20 -12.39 -5.95 3.07
N LEU A 21 -12.57 -4.72 2.59
CA LEU A 21 -11.48 -3.77 2.36
C LEU A 21 -10.64 -3.47 3.62
N PRO A 22 -11.18 -3.33 4.85
CA PRO A 22 -10.39 -3.18 6.07
C PRO A 22 -9.29 -4.24 6.26
N TYR A 23 -9.61 -5.53 5.97
CA TYR A 23 -8.64 -6.62 6.08
C TYR A 23 -7.55 -6.54 5.01
N TRP A 24 -7.93 -6.15 3.79
CA TRP A 24 -6.99 -5.90 2.71
C TRP A 24 -6.03 -4.75 3.05
N LEU A 25 -6.55 -3.63 3.57
CA LEU A 25 -5.73 -2.50 4.01
C LEU A 25 -4.73 -2.90 5.10
N LEU A 26 -5.17 -3.67 6.10
CA LEU A 26 -4.30 -4.18 7.15
C LEU A 26 -3.14 -5.02 6.58
N LEU A 27 -3.46 -5.96 5.68
CA LEU A 27 -2.45 -6.81 5.03
C LEU A 27 -1.43 -5.96 4.26
N ILE A 28 -1.90 -5.05 3.41
CA ILE A 28 -1.03 -4.22 2.57
C ILE A 28 -0.19 -3.26 3.42
N SER A 29 -0.73 -2.73 4.51
CA SER A 29 0.03 -1.92 5.46
C SER A 29 1.19 -2.70 6.07
N ILE A 30 0.94 -3.92 6.55
CA ILE A 30 1.98 -4.79 7.13
C ILE A 30 3.08 -5.08 6.09
N VAL A 31 2.71 -5.49 4.87
CA VAL A 31 3.66 -5.74 3.78
C VAL A 31 4.47 -4.47 3.46
N SER A 32 3.83 -3.30 3.44
CA SER A 32 4.48 -2.02 3.15
C SER A 32 5.46 -1.60 4.26
N ILE A 33 5.15 -1.88 5.53
CA ILE A 33 6.06 -1.63 6.66
C ILE A 33 7.32 -2.50 6.51
N PHE A 34 7.17 -3.78 6.16
CA PHE A 34 8.32 -4.66 5.90
C PHE A 34 9.19 -4.15 4.74
N ASN A 35 8.57 -3.74 3.63
CA ASN A 35 9.29 -3.14 2.50
C ASN A 35 10.00 -1.82 2.89
N SER A 36 9.38 -1.03 3.75
CA SER A 36 9.96 0.20 4.29
C SER A 36 11.22 -0.11 5.08
N PHE A 37 11.15 -1.07 6.01
CA PHE A 37 12.32 -1.51 6.78
C PHE A 37 13.45 -2.01 5.89
N GLN A 38 13.12 -2.90 4.94
CA GLN A 38 14.12 -3.48 4.04
C GLN A 38 14.79 -2.42 3.14
N SER A 39 14.10 -1.33 2.78
CA SER A 39 14.67 -0.19 2.03
C SER A 39 15.76 0.58 2.81
N TYR A 40 15.83 0.43 4.14
CA TYR A 40 16.92 0.96 4.97
C TYR A 40 18.10 -0.01 5.11
N CYS A 41 17.86 -1.31 4.90
CA CYS A 41 18.88 -2.34 5.06
C CYS A 41 19.62 -2.66 3.76
N ASN A 42 18.92 -2.67 2.62
CA ASN A 42 19.52 -2.99 1.32
C ASN A 42 18.75 -2.36 0.14
N LEU A 43 19.33 -2.46 -1.05
CA LEU A 43 18.79 -1.87 -2.28
C LEU A 43 18.02 -2.86 -3.16
N ASP A 44 17.97 -4.14 -2.81
CA ASP A 44 17.64 -5.21 -3.77
C ASP A 44 16.21 -5.11 -4.29
N LEU A 45 15.20 -5.00 -3.40
CA LEU A 45 13.82 -4.86 -3.85
C LEU A 45 13.57 -3.51 -4.54
N THR A 46 14.14 -2.42 -4.04
CA THR A 46 13.99 -1.09 -4.67
C THR A 46 14.61 -1.08 -6.07
N LYS A 47 15.77 -1.71 -6.27
CA LYS A 47 16.39 -1.88 -7.60
C LYS A 47 15.56 -2.76 -8.53
N ARG A 48 14.83 -3.75 -8.01
CA ARG A 48 13.90 -4.55 -8.82
C ARG A 48 12.71 -3.73 -9.29
N VAL A 49 12.20 -2.81 -8.47
CA VAL A 49 11.12 -1.90 -8.87
C VAL A 49 11.59 -1.01 -10.02
N TYR A 50 12.73 -0.34 -9.85
CA TYR A 50 13.34 0.55 -10.86
C TYR A 50 14.35 -0.16 -11.77
N GLU A 51 14.02 -1.36 -12.22
CA GLU A 51 14.97 -2.25 -12.89
C GLU A 51 15.41 -1.80 -14.29
N GLN A 52 14.76 -0.80 -14.90
CA GLN A 52 15.26 -0.25 -16.18
C GLN A 52 16.49 0.63 -15.98
N ASN A 53 16.64 1.28 -14.81
CA ASN A 53 17.77 2.15 -14.51
C ASN A 53 18.23 1.97 -13.04
N PRO A 54 18.70 0.77 -12.65
CA PRO A 54 19.00 0.44 -11.26
C PRO A 54 20.20 1.23 -10.67
N SER A 55 21.01 1.89 -11.51
CA SER A 55 22.08 2.79 -11.09
C SER A 55 21.57 4.06 -10.42
N GLN A 56 20.33 4.47 -10.68
CA GLN A 56 19.70 5.64 -10.04
C GLN A 56 19.15 5.32 -8.64
N VAL A 57 19.08 4.04 -8.27
CA VAL A 57 18.67 3.61 -6.92
C VAL A 57 19.89 3.65 -6.00
N THR A 58 20.02 4.76 -5.29
CA THR A 58 21.06 5.00 -4.29
C THR A 58 20.55 4.63 -2.89
N ASN A 59 21.46 4.55 -1.92
CA ASN A 59 21.09 4.40 -0.50
C ASN A 59 20.19 5.53 0.00
N LEU A 60 20.38 6.76 -0.49
CA LEU A 60 19.53 7.87 -0.11
C LEU A 60 18.13 7.73 -0.71
N SER A 61 18.02 7.49 -2.02
CA SER A 61 16.71 7.38 -2.69
C SER A 61 15.92 6.16 -2.21
N ALA A 62 16.59 5.03 -1.91
CA ALA A 62 15.93 3.88 -1.32
C ALA A 62 15.35 4.19 0.07
N ARG A 63 16.11 4.86 0.95
CA ARG A 63 15.56 5.29 2.25
C ARG A 63 14.40 6.27 2.09
N THR A 64 14.50 7.24 1.18
CA THR A 64 13.39 8.17 0.90
C THR A 64 12.14 7.44 0.41
N PHE A 65 12.29 6.47 -0.49
CA PHE A 65 11.19 5.60 -0.93
C PHE A 65 10.60 4.80 0.24
N GLY A 66 11.46 4.26 1.11
CA GLY A 66 11.07 3.57 2.34
C GLY A 66 10.29 4.48 3.30
N THR A 67 10.74 5.70 3.57
CA THR A 67 10.05 6.66 4.43
C THR A 67 8.67 7.01 3.89
N TRP A 68 8.58 7.30 2.59
CA TRP A 68 7.31 7.60 1.94
C TRP A 68 6.35 6.40 2.00
N THR A 69 6.87 5.19 1.79
CA THR A 69 6.09 3.95 1.92
C THR A 69 5.62 3.74 3.36
N LEU A 70 6.45 4.05 4.36
CA LEU A 70 6.09 3.93 5.77
C LEU A 70 4.95 4.89 6.14
N ILE A 71 5.06 6.16 5.74
CA ILE A 71 4.01 7.16 5.99
C ILE A 71 2.68 6.69 5.39
N THR A 72 2.67 6.29 4.11
CA THR A 72 1.44 5.81 3.47
C THR A 72 0.91 4.52 4.10
N SER A 73 1.80 3.63 4.56
CA SER A 73 1.39 2.39 5.26
C SER A 73 0.70 2.66 6.59
N ILE A 74 1.14 3.70 7.33
CA ILE A 74 0.50 4.13 8.58
C ILE A 74 -0.89 4.68 8.28
N VAL A 75 -1.04 5.55 7.28
CA VAL A 75 -2.36 6.06 6.87
C VAL A 75 -3.30 4.91 6.51
N ARG A 76 -2.84 3.93 5.72
CA ARG A 76 -3.61 2.73 5.36
C ARG A 76 -3.92 1.84 6.56
N PHE A 77 -3.02 1.77 7.55
CA PHE A 77 -3.22 0.98 8.76
C PHE A 77 -4.32 1.59 9.61
N TYR A 78 -4.29 2.89 9.85
CA TYR A 78 -5.41 3.60 10.47
C TYR A 78 -6.69 3.48 9.64
N GLY A 79 -6.56 3.56 8.32
CA GLY A 79 -7.61 3.27 7.36
C GLY A 79 -8.30 1.94 7.58
N ALA A 80 -7.55 0.88 7.91
CA ALA A 80 -8.13 -0.43 8.19
C ALA A 80 -9.14 -0.35 9.36
N PHE A 81 -8.85 0.40 10.42
CA PHE A 81 -9.71 0.47 11.61
C PHE A 81 -10.77 1.55 11.56
N TYR A 82 -10.56 2.60 10.76
CA TYR A 82 -11.40 3.81 10.75
C TYR A 82 -11.96 4.13 9.36
N LEU A 83 -12.14 3.12 8.50
CA LEU A 83 -12.52 3.30 7.11
C LEU A 83 -13.88 3.99 6.91
N TYR A 84 -14.76 3.92 7.91
CA TYR A 84 -16.09 4.56 7.89
C TYR A 84 -16.04 6.07 8.15
N ASN A 85 -14.89 6.59 8.59
CA ASN A 85 -14.67 8.02 8.69
C ASN A 85 -14.30 8.56 7.30
N LYS A 86 -15.19 9.35 6.68
CA LYS A 86 -15.01 9.88 5.32
C LYS A 86 -13.65 10.57 5.09
N PRO A 87 -13.17 11.48 5.95
CA PRO A 87 -11.81 12.02 5.82
C PRO A 87 -10.70 10.96 5.80
N ILE A 88 -10.75 9.95 6.68
CA ILE A 88 -9.76 8.86 6.69
C ILE A 88 -9.85 8.02 5.41
N TYR A 89 -11.07 7.70 4.97
CA TYR A 89 -11.31 7.00 3.72
C TYR A 89 -10.66 7.70 2.53
N GLU A 90 -10.91 9.01 2.40
CA GLU A 90 -10.38 9.82 1.32
C GLU A 90 -8.84 9.91 1.40
N LEU A 91 -8.27 10.07 2.60
CA LEU A 91 -6.81 10.03 2.80
C LEU A 91 -6.20 8.71 2.33
N VAL A 92 -6.80 7.57 2.70
CA VAL A 92 -6.36 6.24 2.25
C VAL A 92 -6.43 6.15 0.73
N GLN A 93 -7.54 6.60 0.13
CA GLN A 93 -7.74 6.60 -1.32
C GLN A 93 -6.65 7.43 -2.03
N PHE A 94 -6.35 8.63 -1.52
CA PHE A 94 -5.29 9.49 -2.06
C PHE A 94 -3.91 8.82 -1.97
N THR A 95 -3.61 8.04 -0.94
CA THR A 95 -2.33 7.31 -0.88
C THR A 95 -2.17 6.30 -2.02
N TYR A 96 -3.27 5.69 -2.48
CA TYR A 96 -3.24 4.77 -3.63
C TYR A 96 -3.21 5.53 -4.96
N LEU A 97 -3.89 6.67 -5.05
CA LEU A 97 -3.84 7.55 -6.22
C LEU A 97 -2.41 8.07 -6.47
N ILE A 98 -1.73 8.55 -5.43
CA ILE A 98 -0.34 9.03 -5.53
C ILE A 98 0.60 7.87 -5.88
N ALA A 99 0.40 6.68 -5.31
CA ALA A 99 1.19 5.51 -5.67
C ALA A 99 1.01 5.13 -7.14
N ALA A 100 -0.24 5.11 -7.63
CA ALA A 100 -0.54 4.87 -9.03
C ALA A 100 0.15 5.93 -9.92
N TRP A 101 -0.06 7.21 -9.64
CA TRP A 101 0.60 8.31 -10.36
C TRP A 101 2.12 8.12 -10.44
N HIS A 102 2.77 7.87 -9.30
CA HIS A 102 4.22 7.63 -9.24
C HIS A 102 4.63 6.48 -10.16
N PHE A 103 4.09 5.27 -9.98
CA PHE A 103 4.51 4.10 -10.76
C PHE A 103 4.13 4.18 -12.24
N PHE A 104 2.99 4.79 -12.58
CA PHE A 104 2.64 5.05 -13.98
C PHE A 104 3.60 6.05 -14.62
N SER A 105 3.99 7.12 -13.91
CA SER A 105 4.96 8.09 -14.44
C SER A 105 6.35 7.49 -14.62
N GLU A 106 6.83 6.66 -13.68
CA GLU A 106 8.11 5.95 -13.75
C GLU A 106 8.15 4.95 -14.92
N TRP A 107 7.01 4.35 -15.27
CA TRP A 107 6.89 3.43 -16.42
C TRP A 107 6.70 4.16 -17.76
N LEU A 108 5.84 5.17 -17.83
CA LEU A 108 5.44 5.82 -19.09
C LEU A 108 6.33 6.99 -19.48
N ILE A 109 6.83 7.76 -18.51
CA ILE A 109 7.53 9.04 -18.72
C ILE A 109 9.02 8.88 -18.40
N PHE A 110 9.37 8.52 -17.17
CA PHE A 110 10.76 8.52 -16.70
C PHE A 110 11.56 7.27 -17.10
N LYS A 111 10.89 6.19 -17.51
CA LYS A 111 11.50 4.95 -18.01
C LYS A 111 12.53 4.34 -17.05
N THR A 112 12.21 4.38 -15.76
CA THR A 112 12.98 3.76 -14.68
C THR A 112 12.39 2.40 -14.30
N CYS A 113 11.09 2.18 -14.55
CA CYS A 113 10.39 0.93 -14.31
C CYS A 113 9.95 0.27 -15.64
N LYS A 114 9.87 -1.06 -15.68
CA LYS A 114 9.19 -1.81 -16.75
C LYS A 114 8.07 -2.66 -16.19
N LEU A 115 7.13 -3.06 -17.05
CA LEU A 115 6.15 -4.09 -16.71
C LEU A 115 6.89 -5.41 -16.53
N GLY A 116 7.10 -5.78 -15.26
CA GLY A 116 7.92 -6.91 -14.85
C GLY A 116 7.65 -7.27 -13.40
N LYS A 117 8.37 -8.29 -12.89
CA LYS A 117 8.15 -8.83 -11.54
C LYS A 117 8.33 -7.78 -10.45
N GLY A 118 9.24 -6.81 -10.64
CA GLY A 118 9.50 -5.76 -9.66
C GLY A 118 8.35 -4.77 -9.53
N LEU A 119 7.81 -4.28 -10.66
CA LEU A 119 6.73 -3.30 -10.68
C LEU A 119 5.34 -3.91 -10.44
N ALA A 120 5.16 -5.21 -10.71
CA ALA A 120 3.87 -5.88 -10.62
C ALA A 120 3.20 -5.73 -9.25
N GLY A 121 3.93 -5.92 -8.15
CA GLY A 121 3.39 -5.77 -6.80
C GLY A 121 2.77 -4.39 -6.56
N PRO A 122 3.55 -3.30 -6.66
CA PRO A 122 3.03 -1.95 -6.47
C PRO A 122 1.89 -1.55 -7.43
N LEU A 123 1.95 -1.95 -8.71
CA LEU A 123 0.87 -1.64 -9.67
C LEU A 123 -0.43 -2.39 -9.37
N ILE A 124 -0.35 -3.70 -9.07
CA ILE A 124 -1.53 -4.52 -8.75
C ILE A 124 -2.18 -4.00 -7.48
N VAL A 125 -1.40 -3.77 -6.43
CA VAL A 125 -1.91 -3.30 -5.14
C VAL A 125 -2.55 -1.92 -5.29
N SER A 126 -1.90 -0.96 -5.95
CA SER A 126 -2.47 0.38 -6.11
C SER A 126 -3.73 0.38 -6.99
N SER A 127 -3.74 -0.39 -8.09
CA SER A 127 -4.89 -0.48 -9.00
C SER A 127 -6.10 -1.16 -8.36
N ILE A 128 -5.89 -2.32 -7.70
CA ILE A 128 -6.97 -3.05 -7.02
C ILE A 128 -7.54 -2.23 -5.88
N SER A 129 -6.68 -1.65 -5.03
CA SER A 129 -7.15 -0.84 -3.90
C SER A 129 -7.94 0.38 -4.36
N LEU A 130 -7.42 1.13 -5.35
CA LEU A 130 -8.08 2.33 -5.85
C LEU A 130 -9.42 2.00 -6.49
N THR A 131 -9.48 0.93 -7.29
CA THR A 131 -10.72 0.47 -7.94
C THR A 131 -11.74 -0.02 -6.92
N TRP A 132 -11.32 -0.81 -5.93
CA TRP A 132 -12.20 -1.30 -4.86
C TRP A 132 -12.78 -0.11 -4.08
N MET A 133 -11.93 0.81 -3.65
CA MET A 133 -12.39 2.02 -2.97
C MET A 133 -13.37 2.81 -3.84
N TYR A 134 -13.05 3.06 -5.10
CA TYR A 134 -13.95 3.81 -5.96
C TYR A 134 -15.33 3.15 -6.14
N LEU A 135 -15.37 1.84 -6.44
CA LEU A 135 -16.62 1.14 -6.76
C LEU A 135 -17.51 0.86 -5.55
N TYR A 136 -16.91 0.62 -4.38
CA TYR A 136 -17.63 0.24 -3.17
C TYR A 136 -17.60 1.35 -2.11
N LYS A 137 -17.44 2.61 -2.52
CA LYS A 137 -17.40 3.76 -1.61
C LYS A 137 -18.62 3.81 -0.69
N ASP A 138 -19.78 3.54 -1.27
CA ASP A 138 -21.08 3.66 -0.61
C ASP A 138 -21.24 2.65 0.55
N ASP A 139 -20.54 1.51 0.50
CA ASP A 139 -20.56 0.51 1.58
C ASP A 139 -19.83 0.99 2.85
N TYR A 140 -19.02 2.04 2.75
CA TYR A 140 -18.15 2.51 3.83
C TYR A 140 -18.47 3.91 4.33
N VAL A 141 -18.81 4.87 3.46
CA VAL A 141 -18.83 6.29 3.84
C VAL A 141 -20.10 7.06 3.41
N LEU A 142 -21.17 6.35 3.06
CA LEU A 142 -22.48 6.94 2.75
C LEU A 142 -23.58 6.38 3.67
#